data_AF-A0A7C4TDG1-F1
#
_entry.id   AF-A0A7C4TDG1-F1
#
_cell.length_a   1.000
_cell.length_b   1.000
_cell.length_c   1.000
_cell.angle_alpha   90.00
_cell.angle_beta   90.00
_cell.angle_gamma   90.00
#
_symmetry.space_group_name_H-M   'P 1'
#
loop_
_entity.id
_entity.type
_entity.pdbx_description
1 polymer ?
#
loop_
_entity_poly.entity_id
_entity_poly.type
_entity_poly.pdbx_seq_one_letter_code
_entity_poly.pdbx_strand_id
1 'polypeptide(L)'
;VDDCLDLVASEDVLGKPAGQDLVEGVYTLPVIYALQHDGDELAELLGGPLDDERRDRARKLATANGAVESALAVARDHAKKAREALAGADALDAEVTSGMGRLVDQLVARDR
;
A
#
# COMPACT_ATOMS: atom_id res chain seq x y z
N VAL A 1 0.30 3.68 0.56
CA VAL A 1 1.00 3.45 -0.73
C VAL A 1 2.21 2.60 -0.50
N ASP A 2 3.07 2.93 0.49
CA ASP A 2 4.23 2.10 0.89
C ASP A 2 3.87 0.63 1.13
N ASP A 3 2.83 0.35 1.91
CA ASP A 3 2.30 -1.00 2.16
C ASP A 3 1.98 -1.78 0.86
N CYS A 4 1.50 -1.08 -0.18
CA CYS A 4 1.23 -1.70 -1.48
C CYS A 4 2.51 -1.92 -2.26
N LEU A 5 3.44 -0.95 -2.22
CA LEU A 5 4.74 -1.02 -2.87
C LEU A 5 5.59 -2.18 -2.33
N ASP A 6 5.55 -2.44 -1.02
CA ASP A 6 6.24 -3.59 -0.44
C ASP A 6 5.76 -4.91 -1.05
N LEU A 7 4.51 -4.99 -1.53
CA LEU A 7 3.98 -6.19 -2.18
C LEU A 7 4.22 -6.25 -3.69
N VAL A 8 4.16 -5.12 -4.41
CA VAL A 8 4.14 -5.13 -5.90
C VAL A 8 5.42 -4.65 -6.58
N ALA A 9 6.26 -3.89 -5.89
CA ALA A 9 7.45 -3.32 -6.51
C ALA A 9 8.51 -4.39 -6.79
N SER A 10 9.31 -4.18 -7.84
CA SER A 10 10.47 -5.03 -8.13
C SER A 10 11.62 -4.70 -7.18
N GLU A 11 12.55 -5.65 -7.04
CA GLU A 11 13.76 -5.45 -6.25
C GLU A 11 14.59 -4.25 -6.74
N ASP A 12 14.63 -4.00 -8.05
CA ASP A 12 15.33 -2.86 -8.64
C ASP A 12 14.78 -1.50 -8.14
N VAL A 13 13.48 -1.44 -7.81
CA VAL A 13 12.82 -0.23 -7.32
C VAL A 13 12.98 -0.09 -5.80
N LEU A 14 12.92 -1.20 -5.06
CA LEU A 14 13.00 -1.19 -3.60
C LEU A 14 14.43 -1.23 -3.05
N GLY A 15 15.40 -1.72 -3.82
CA GLY A 15 16.76 -2.02 -3.36
C GLY A 15 16.83 -3.18 -2.35
N LYS A 16 15.70 -3.88 -2.13
CA LYS A 16 15.53 -5.03 -1.22
C LYS A 16 14.45 -5.97 -1.79
N PRO A 17 14.37 -7.23 -1.34
CA PRO A 17 13.25 -8.10 -1.64
C PRO A 17 11.92 -7.49 -1.16
N ALA A 18 10.92 -7.56 -2.02
CA ALA A 18 9.54 -7.22 -1.70
C ALA A 18 8.93 -8.23 -0.70
N GLY A 19 7.94 -7.80 0.08
CA GLY A 19 7.22 -8.60 1.06
C GLY A 19 7.94 -8.77 2.38
N GLN A 20 8.75 -7.79 2.78
CA GLN A 20 9.45 -7.80 4.07
C GLN A 20 8.45 -7.73 5.22
N ASP A 21 7.37 -6.96 5.05
CA ASP A 21 6.32 -6.83 6.07
C ASP A 21 5.67 -8.19 6.38
N LEU A 22 5.52 -9.06 5.37
CA LEU A 22 4.99 -10.42 5.55
C LEU A 22 5.92 -11.27 6.41
N VAL A 23 7.24 -11.16 6.21
CA VAL A 23 8.26 -11.90 6.96
C VAL A 23 8.28 -11.44 8.42
N GLU A 24 8.07 -10.15 8.66
CA GLU A 24 8.03 -9.55 10.00
C GLU A 24 6.70 -9.76 10.73
N GLY A 25 5.70 -10.34 10.06
CA GLY A 25 4.36 -10.54 10.61
C GLY A 25 3.51 -9.26 10.68
N VAL A 26 3.88 -8.25 9.91
CA VAL A 26 3.16 -6.97 9.79
C VAL A 26 2.16 -7.07 8.64
N TYR A 27 0.93 -7.47 8.94
CA TYR A 27 -0.10 -7.63 7.91
C TYR A 27 -0.80 -6.30 7.64
N THR A 28 -0.32 -5.59 6.62
CA THR A 28 -0.83 -4.27 6.19
C THR A 28 -2.16 -4.38 5.44
N LEU A 29 -2.78 -3.23 5.14
CA LEU A 29 -4.12 -3.15 4.53
C LEU A 29 -4.35 -4.06 3.29
N PRO A 30 -3.45 -4.12 2.29
CA PRO A 30 -3.65 -5.03 1.15
C PRO A 30 -3.70 -6.51 1.56
N VAL A 31 -2.92 -6.91 2.57
CA VAL A 31 -2.94 -8.30 3.09
C VAL A 31 -4.27 -8.59 3.80
N ILE A 32 -4.76 -7.63 4.60
CA ILE A 32 -6.06 -7.74 5.28
C ILE A 32 -7.19 -7.92 4.27
N TYR A 33 -7.18 -7.16 3.17
CA TYR A 33 -8.17 -7.32 2.10
C TYR A 33 -8.02 -8.64 1.34
N ALA A 34 -6.80 -9.10 1.07
CA ALA A 34 -6.58 -10.39 0.44
C ALA A 34 -7.13 -11.54 1.29
N LEU A 35 -6.94 -11.49 2.61
CA LEU A 35 -7.47 -12.48 3.56
C LEU A 35 -9.01 -12.56 3.55
N GLN A 36 -9.70 -11.48 3.16
CA GLN A 36 -11.16 -11.45 3.05
C GLN A 36 -11.69 -12.12 1.76
N HIS A 37 -10.82 -12.38 0.78
CA HIS A 37 -11.16 -12.91 -0.54
C HIS A 37 -10.59 -14.32 -0.75
N ASP A 38 -11.20 -15.32 -0.11
CA ASP A 38 -10.78 -16.73 -0.20
C ASP A 38 -9.33 -16.93 0.30
N GLY A 39 -9.05 -16.35 1.47
CA GLY A 39 -7.71 -16.18 2.02
C GLY A 39 -7.17 -17.37 2.82
N ASP A 40 -7.78 -18.56 2.77
CA ASP A 40 -7.40 -19.70 3.62
C ASP A 40 -5.95 -20.13 3.38
N GLU A 41 -5.52 -20.23 2.12
CA GLU A 41 -4.13 -20.57 1.77
C GLU A 41 -3.15 -19.48 2.24
N LEU A 42 -3.54 -18.21 2.11
CA LEU A 42 -2.72 -17.09 2.58
C LEU A 42 -2.61 -17.13 4.12
N ALA A 43 -3.72 -17.36 4.83
CA ALA A 43 -3.73 -17.45 6.29
C ALA A 43 -2.84 -18.61 6.80
N GLU A 44 -2.88 -19.77 6.13
CA GLU A 44 -2.02 -20.90 6.48
C GLU A 44 -0.53 -20.57 6.31
N LEU A 45 -0.16 -19.89 5.22
CA LEU A 45 1.21 -19.46 4.99
C LEU A 45 1.69 -18.47 6.06
N LEU A 46 0.87 -17.46 6.35
CA LEU A 46 1.18 -16.40 7.32
C LEU A 46 1.24 -16.92 8.77
N GLY A 47 0.63 -18.08 9.06
CA GLY A 47 0.65 -18.71 10.38
C GLY A 47 2.01 -19.29 10.82
N GLY A 48 3.06 -19.17 10.01
CA GLY A 48 4.41 -19.65 10.34
C GLY A 48 5.52 -18.83 9.70
N PRO A 49 6.79 -19.19 9.96
CA PRO A 49 7.93 -18.48 9.38
C PRO A 49 7.93 -18.60 7.86
N LEU A 50 8.22 -17.48 7.18
CA LEU A 50 8.33 -17.40 5.73
C LEU A 50 9.80 -17.41 5.32
N ASP A 51 10.21 -18.48 4.65
CA ASP A 51 11.42 -18.46 3.82
C ASP A 51 11.13 -17.73 2.48
N ASP A 52 12.14 -17.61 1.62
CA ASP A 52 12.01 -16.88 0.35
C ASP A 52 10.88 -17.43 -0.54
N GLU A 53 10.74 -18.75 -0.64
CA GLU A 53 9.71 -19.39 -1.48
C GLU A 53 8.31 -19.15 -0.91
N ARG A 54 8.13 -19.31 0.41
CA ARG A 54 6.86 -19.05 1.09
C ARG A 54 6.49 -17.57 1.06
N ARG A 55 7.46 -16.67 1.22
CA ARG A 55 7.26 -15.22 1.07
C ARG A 55 6.74 -14.90 -0.32
N ASP A 56 7.39 -15.41 -1.37
CA ASP A 56 6.98 -15.14 -2.75
C ASP A 56 5.59 -15.71 -3.06
N ARG A 57 5.24 -16.88 -2.50
CA ARG A 57 3.89 -17.44 -2.60
C ARG A 57 2.87 -16.57 -1.87
N ALA A 58 3.15 -16.16 -0.62
CA ALA A 58 2.28 -15.30 0.16
C ALA A 58 2.05 -13.96 -0.54
N ARG A 59 3.09 -13.35 -1.13
CA ARG A 59 2.97 -12.14 -1.96
C ARG A 59 2.06 -12.34 -3.17
N LYS A 60 2.20 -13.44 -3.91
CA LYS A 60 1.33 -13.73 -5.06
C LYS A 60 -0.14 -13.85 -4.65
N LEU A 61 -0.42 -14.46 -3.51
CA LEU A 61 -1.78 -14.56 -2.98
C LEU A 61 -2.29 -13.21 -2.46
N ALA A 62 -1.46 -12.45 -1.74
CA ALA A 62 -1.80 -11.13 -1.21
C ALA A 62 -2.05 -10.09 -2.32
N THR A 63 -1.49 -10.30 -3.50
CA THR A 63 -1.69 -9.47 -4.69
C THR A 63 -2.76 -10.03 -5.64
N ALA A 64 -3.30 -11.22 -5.36
CA ALA A 64 -4.41 -11.78 -6.10
C ALA A 64 -5.72 -11.03 -5.78
N ASN A 65 -6.67 -11.08 -6.70
CA ASN A 65 -8.06 -10.68 -6.48
C ASN A 65 -8.32 -9.19 -6.20
N GLY A 66 -7.40 -8.28 -6.57
CA GLY A 66 -7.66 -6.83 -6.50
C GLY A 66 -7.50 -6.19 -5.13
N ALA A 67 -6.88 -6.91 -4.17
CA ALA A 67 -6.69 -6.43 -2.81
C ALA A 67 -5.76 -5.20 -2.74
N VAL A 68 -4.72 -5.17 -3.58
CA VAL A 68 -3.81 -4.02 -3.71
C VAL A 68 -4.55 -2.81 -4.26
N GLU A 69 -5.34 -2.99 -5.31
CA GLU A 69 -6.14 -1.92 -5.93
C GLU A 69 -7.14 -1.34 -4.92
N SER A 70 -7.74 -2.20 -4.09
CA SER A 70 -8.64 -1.80 -3.01
C SER A 70 -7.91 -0.96 -1.95
N ALA A 71 -6.71 -1.36 -1.53
CA ALA A 71 -5.89 -0.58 -0.61
C ALA A 71 -5.43 0.76 -1.23
N LEU A 72 -5.09 0.78 -2.52
CA LEU A 72 -4.77 2.01 -3.25
C LEU A 72 -5.98 2.94 -3.39
N ALA A 73 -7.19 2.40 -3.52
CA ALA A 73 -8.41 3.20 -3.52
C ALA A 73 -8.59 3.94 -2.18
N VAL A 74 -8.28 3.28 -1.05
CA VAL A 74 -8.27 3.91 0.28
C VAL A 74 -7.23 5.03 0.35
N ALA A 75 -6.00 4.79 -0.14
CA ALA A 75 -4.97 5.83 -0.20
C ALA A 75 -5.41 7.05 -1.03
N ARG A 76 -6.05 6.83 -2.19
CA ARG A 76 -6.60 7.89 -3.04
C ARG A 76 -7.73 8.67 -2.36
N ASP A 77 -8.60 7.99 -1.61
CA ASP A 77 -9.66 8.63 -0.83
C ASP A 77 -9.07 9.53 0.27
N HIS A 78 -8.02 9.09 0.96
CA HIS A 78 -7.30 9.93 1.91
C HIS A 78 -6.65 11.16 1.24
N ALA A 79 -6.04 11.00 0.07
CA ALA A 79 -5.51 12.13 -0.69
C ALA A 79 -6.61 13.11 -1.11
N LYS A 80 -7.77 12.61 -1.55
CA LYS A 80 -8.94 13.44 -1.85
C LYS A 80 -9.39 14.25 -0.62
N LYS A 81 -9.54 13.60 0.54
CA LYS A 81 -9.89 14.29 1.80
C LYS A 81 -8.87 15.36 2.18
N ALA A 82 -7.57 15.09 1.99
CA ALA A 82 -6.52 16.08 2.22
C ALA A 82 -6.65 17.29 1.27
N ARG A 83 -6.99 17.06 -0.01
CA ARG A 83 -7.27 18.16 -0.97
C ARG A 83 -8.46 19.00 -0.55
N GLU A 84 -9.55 18.37 -0.13
CA GLU A 84 -10.75 19.06 0.34
C GLU A 84 -10.44 19.90 1.60
N ALA A 85 -9.65 19.37 2.53
CA ALA A 85 -9.23 20.09 3.72
C ALA A 85 -8.35 21.32 3.39
N LEU A 86 -7.41 21.18 2.44
CA LEU A 86 -6.57 22.29 1.98
C LEU A 86 -7.39 23.39 1.29
N ALA A 87 -8.42 23.03 0.53
CA ALA A 87 -9.29 24.00 -0.13
C ALA A 87 -10.11 24.86 0.85
N GLY A 88 -10.38 24.33 2.06
CA GLY A 88 -11.04 25.07 3.14
C GLY A 88 -10.08 25.77 4.12
N ALA A 89 -8.77 25.77 3.84
CA ALA A 89 -7.75 26.30 4.75
C ALA A 89 -7.46 27.79 4.48
N ASP A 90 -8.44 28.65 4.69
CA ASP A 90 -8.37 30.10 4.40
C ASP A 90 -7.28 30.87 5.17
N ALA A 91 -6.74 30.27 6.24
CA ALA A 91 -5.66 30.84 7.05
C ALA A 91 -4.25 30.57 6.49
N LEU A 92 -4.12 29.69 5.49
CA LEU A 92 -2.84 29.36 4.87
C LEU A 92 -2.55 30.27 3.68
N ASP A 93 -1.27 30.57 3.47
CA ASP A 93 -0.83 31.26 2.27
C ASP A 93 -1.08 30.41 1.00
N ALA A 94 -1.32 31.09 -0.13
CA ALA A 94 -1.63 30.44 -1.40
C ALA A 94 -0.48 29.56 -1.92
N GLU A 95 0.77 29.96 -1.70
CA GLU A 95 1.94 29.18 -2.09
C GLU A 95 2.04 27.90 -1.27
N VAL A 96 1.80 27.99 0.05
CA VAL A 96 1.79 26.84 0.96
C VAL A 96 0.69 25.86 0.57
N THR A 97 -0.52 26.36 0.33
CA THR A 97 -1.68 25.54 -0.07
C THR A 97 -1.42 24.83 -1.39
N SER A 98 -0.83 25.54 -2.36
CA SER A 98 -0.43 24.99 -3.65
C SER A 98 0.68 23.93 -3.53
N GLY A 99 1.70 24.18 -2.70
CA GLY A 99 2.80 23.26 -2.43
C GLY A 99 2.33 21.97 -1.77
N MET A 100 1.50 22.06 -0.73
CA MET A 100 0.91 20.90 -0.07
C MET A 100 0.00 20.12 -1.01
N GLY A 101 -0.74 20.81 -1.87
CA GLY A 101 -1.51 20.17 -2.92
C GLY A 101 -0.66 19.30 -3.84
N ARG A 102 0.46 19.82 -4.34
CA ARG A 102 1.39 19.04 -5.18
C ARG A 102 1.96 17.84 -4.43
N LEU A 103 2.31 17.99 -3.15
CA LEU A 103 2.81 16.90 -2.32
C LEU A 103 1.79 15.77 -2.22
N VAL A 104 0.51 16.10 -1.95
CA VAL A 104 -0.58 15.12 -1.85
C VAL A 104 -0.71 14.32 -3.14
N ASP A 105 -0.69 14.99 -4.30
CA ASP A 105 -0.79 14.30 -5.60
C ASP A 105 0.39 13.37 -5.86
N GLN A 106 1.61 13.81 -5.54
CA GLN A 106 2.83 13.03 -5.72
C GLN A 106 2.84 11.76 -4.85
N LEU A 107 2.27 11.82 -3.64
CA LEU A 107 2.22 10.67 -2.73
C LEU A 107 1.40 9.51 -3.28
N VAL A 108 0.32 9.78 -4.02
CA VAL A 108 -0.57 8.75 -4.59
C VAL A 108 -0.28 8.43 -6.06
N ALA A 109 0.50 9.28 -6.74
CA ALA A 109 0.97 9.04 -8.11
C ALA A 109 2.28 8.23 -8.16
N ARG A 110 2.81 7.81 -7.00
CA ARG A 110 4.09 7.10 -6.85
C ARG A 110 4.16 5.73 -7.56
N ASP A 111 3.04 5.25 -8.09
CA ASP A 111 2.90 3.92 -8.70
C ASP A 111 2.94 3.94 -10.24
N ARG A 112 3.90 4.65 -10.84
CA ARG A 112 4.35 4.41 -12.22
C ARG A 112 5.86 4.46 -12.33
#